data_AF-A0A498FS15-F1
#
_entry.id   AF-A0A498FS15-F1
#
_cell.length_a   1.000
_cell.length_b   1.000
_cell.length_c   1.000
_cell.angle_alpha   90.00
_cell.angle_beta   90.00
_cell.angle_gamma   90.00
#
_symmetry.space_group_name_H-M   'P 1'
#
loop_
_entity.id
_entity.type
_entity.pdbx_description
1 polymer ?
#
loop_
_entity_poly.entity_id
_entity_poly.type
_entity_poly.pdbx_seq_one_letter_code
_entity_poly.pdbx_strand_id
1 'polypeptide(L)'
;MPLDANETVRRALFGSRSSPRRFGAAAAVGLFAATGLFALASHAVFDAIPEAILWLFVLLGVLLAVGAAYGGGGLLVSAALVVGPVYGPVAFYTWLISTQRAAPVAFVLSFYGHGAPALWAPVAVVLVAVSYALGVLTRRIGNRR
;
A
#
# COMPACT_ATOMS: atom_id res chain seq x y z
N MET A 1 -9.55 34.67 -2.64
CA MET A 1 -9.48 34.04 -3.98
C MET A 1 -9.73 32.56 -3.83
N PRO A 2 -10.78 31.99 -4.43
CA PRO A 2 -10.95 30.54 -4.47
C PRO A 2 -9.76 29.93 -5.22
N LEU A 3 -9.15 28.89 -4.67
CA LEU A 3 -8.11 28.17 -5.37
C LEU A 3 -8.72 27.58 -6.65
N ASP A 4 -8.04 27.77 -7.78
CA ASP A 4 -8.37 27.09 -9.03
C ASP A 4 -8.51 25.58 -8.75
N ALA A 5 -9.53 24.94 -9.33
CA ALA A 5 -9.86 23.53 -9.10
C ALA A 5 -8.63 22.64 -9.37
N ASN A 6 -7.85 22.99 -10.40
CA ASN A 6 -6.60 22.33 -10.74
C ASN A 6 -5.56 22.39 -9.62
N GLU A 7 -5.44 23.53 -8.94
CA GLU A 7 -4.48 23.67 -7.85
C GLU A 7 -4.92 22.87 -6.60
N THR A 8 -6.22 22.78 -6.36
CA THR A 8 -6.77 21.96 -5.29
C THR A 8 -6.51 20.47 -5.52
N VAL A 9 -6.78 19.98 -6.73
CA VAL A 9 -6.49 18.59 -7.13
C VAL A 9 -4.99 18.30 -7.02
N ARG A 10 -4.15 19.20 -7.56
CA ARG A 10 -2.70 19.04 -7.49
C ARG A 10 -2.20 18.96 -6.04
N ARG A 11 -2.72 19.80 -5.14
CA ARG A 11 -2.36 19.74 -3.71
C ARG A 11 -2.84 18.45 -3.05
N ALA A 12 -4.01 17.94 -3.40
CA ALA A 12 -4.49 16.66 -2.89
C ALA A 12 -3.62 15.49 -3.35
N LEU A 13 -3.27 15.45 -4.65
CA LEU A 13 -2.46 14.37 -5.24
C LEU A 13 -1.03 14.37 -4.73
N PHE A 14 -0.38 15.53 -4.68
CA PHE A 14 1.05 15.64 -4.42
C PHE A 14 1.39 16.07 -2.98
N GLY A 15 0.44 16.62 -2.23
CA GLY A 15 0.69 17.16 -0.89
C GLY A 15 1.36 18.53 -0.93
N SER A 16 1.74 19.03 0.25
CA SER A 16 2.42 20.33 0.38
C SER A 16 3.81 20.33 -0.27
N ARG A 17 4.38 21.52 -0.53
CA ARG A 17 5.76 21.67 -1.05
C ARG A 17 6.82 21.17 -0.06
N SER A 18 6.51 21.21 1.23
CA SER A 18 7.38 20.72 2.30
C SER A 18 7.20 19.23 2.62
N SER A 19 6.31 18.52 1.92
CA SER A 19 6.02 17.12 2.27
C SER A 19 7.22 16.22 1.95
N PRO A 20 7.57 15.25 2.82
CA PRO A 20 8.72 14.37 2.62
C PRO A 20 8.45 13.27 1.58
N ARG A 21 8.17 13.66 0.32
CA ARG A 21 7.76 12.74 -0.77
C ARG A 21 8.77 11.65 -1.06
N ARG A 22 10.06 12.00 -1.02
CA ARG A 22 11.17 11.07 -1.28
C ARG A 22 11.23 9.96 -0.22
N PHE A 23 11.03 10.31 1.05
CA PHE A 23 10.99 9.34 2.13
C PHE A 23 9.78 8.41 2.01
N GLY A 24 8.60 8.97 1.68
CA GLY A 24 7.39 8.16 1.46
C GLY A 24 7.55 7.19 0.29
N ALA A 25 8.14 7.63 -0.82
CA ALA A 25 8.44 6.77 -1.97
C ALA A 25 9.48 5.69 -1.62
N ALA A 26 10.57 6.06 -0.94
CA ALA A 26 11.59 5.10 -0.50
C ALA A 26 11.01 4.06 0.47
N ALA A 27 10.15 4.46 1.41
CA ALA A 27 9.46 3.57 2.31
C ALA A 27 8.50 2.63 1.57
N ALA A 28 7.76 3.13 0.58
CA ALA A 28 6.88 2.30 -0.25
C ALA A 28 7.66 1.25 -1.05
N VAL A 29 8.77 1.65 -1.69
CA VAL A 29 9.68 0.73 -2.39
C VAL A 29 10.28 -0.28 -1.43
N GLY A 30 10.69 0.16 -0.24
CA GLY A 30 11.21 -0.70 0.81
C GLY A 30 10.19 -1.73 1.28
N LEU A 31 8.94 -1.32 1.51
CA LEU A 31 7.84 -2.23 1.88
C LEU A 31 7.53 -3.23 0.77
N PHE A 32 7.51 -2.78 -0.50
CA PHE A 32 7.33 -3.67 -1.64
C PHE A 32 8.44 -4.73 -1.71
N ALA A 33 9.70 -4.30 -1.66
CA ALA A 33 10.85 -5.20 -1.72
C ALA A 33 10.87 -6.15 -0.52
N ALA A 34 10.67 -5.63 0.69
CA ALA A 34 10.67 -6.42 1.92
C ALA A 34 9.58 -7.50 1.92
N THR A 35 8.36 -7.15 1.53
CA THR A 35 7.25 -8.11 1.49
C THR A 35 7.40 -9.14 0.38
N GLY A 36 7.87 -8.74 -0.81
CA GLY A 36 8.19 -9.66 -1.90
C GLY A 36 9.33 -10.63 -1.54
N LEU A 37 10.42 -10.13 -0.95
CA LEU A 37 11.54 -10.95 -0.49
C LEU A 37 11.13 -11.88 0.67
N PHE A 38 10.31 -11.37 1.60
CA PHE A 38 9.77 -12.19 2.69
C PHE A 38 8.91 -13.33 2.14
N ALA A 39 8.10 -13.05 1.11
CA ALA A 39 7.29 -14.07 0.48
C ALA A 39 8.16 -15.12 -0.21
N LEU A 40 9.14 -14.68 -1.00
CA LEU A 40 10.13 -15.54 -1.65
C LEU A 40 10.86 -16.45 -0.64
N ALA A 41 11.43 -15.87 0.41
CA ALA A 41 12.20 -16.59 1.42
C ALA A 41 11.31 -17.58 2.19
N SER A 42 10.09 -17.17 2.56
CA SER A 42 9.16 -18.04 3.29
C SER A 42 8.78 -19.26 2.45
N HIS A 43 8.46 -19.05 1.17
CA HIS A 43 8.16 -20.16 0.27
C HIS A 43 9.38 -21.08 0.06
N ALA A 44 10.58 -20.52 -0.10
CA ALA A 44 11.79 -21.32 -0.29
C ALA A 44 12.18 -22.18 0.94
N VAL A 45 11.89 -21.71 2.16
CA VAL A 45 12.31 -22.39 3.40
C VAL A 45 11.22 -23.33 3.94
N PHE A 46 9.96 -22.92 3.87
CA PHE A 46 8.87 -23.61 4.57
C PHE A 46 7.81 -24.21 3.65
N ASP A 47 7.89 -23.96 2.33
CA ASP A 47 6.83 -24.24 1.34
C ASP A 47 5.46 -23.63 1.75
N ALA A 48 5.48 -22.67 2.67
CA ALA A 48 4.33 -22.02 3.26
C ALA A 48 4.71 -20.61 3.66
N ILE A 49 3.75 -19.69 3.59
CA ILE A 49 3.97 -18.31 3.98
C ILE A 49 3.06 -17.96 5.14
N PRO A 50 3.58 -17.37 6.22
CA PRO A 50 2.75 -16.87 7.31
C PRO A 50 2.00 -15.61 6.84
N GLU A 51 0.78 -15.79 6.32
CA GLU A 51 -0.07 -14.70 5.83
C GLU A 51 -0.27 -13.59 6.88
N ALA A 52 -0.31 -13.95 8.16
CA ALA A 52 -0.37 -13.00 9.26
C ALA A 52 0.77 -11.97 9.22
N ILE A 53 1.98 -12.38 8.84
CA ILE A 53 3.13 -11.47 8.74
C ILE A 53 2.99 -10.55 7.54
N LEU A 54 2.50 -11.04 6.39
CA LEU A 54 2.21 -10.19 5.23
C LEU A 54 1.16 -9.13 5.57
N TRP A 55 0.12 -9.51 6.32
CA TRP A 55 -0.88 -8.58 6.82
C TRP A 55 -0.31 -7.51 7.76
N LEU A 56 0.67 -7.85 8.61
CA LEU A 56 1.36 -6.85 9.44
C LEU A 56 2.06 -5.79 8.58
N PHE A 57 2.68 -6.18 7.45
CA PHE A 57 3.26 -5.23 6.52
C PHE A 57 2.21 -4.35 5.83
N VAL A 58 1.05 -4.91 5.47
CA VAL A 58 -0.07 -4.12 4.93
C VAL A 58 -0.57 -3.10 5.95
N LEU A 59 -0.77 -3.53 7.21
CA LEU A 59 -1.17 -2.63 8.30
C LEU A 59 -0.13 -1.54 8.56
N LEU A 60 1.16 -1.88 8.53
CA LEU A 60 2.25 -0.91 8.64
C LEU A 60 2.19 0.11 7.49
N GLY A 61 2.00 -0.34 6.25
CA GLY A 61 1.82 0.54 5.09
C GLY A 61 0.64 1.49 5.24
N VAL A 62 -0.50 0.98 5.72
CA VAL A 62 -1.71 1.79 6.01
C VAL A 62 -1.44 2.83 7.09
N LEU A 63 -0.79 2.45 8.20
CA LEU A 63 -0.44 3.38 9.29
C LEU A 63 0.50 4.48 8.80
N LEU A 64 1.51 4.13 8.00
CA LEU A 64 2.42 5.08 7.37
C LEU A 64 1.69 6.00 6.38
N ALA A 65 0.72 5.48 5.63
CA ALA A 65 -0.10 6.27 4.72
C ALA A 65 -0.97 7.30 5.46
N VAL A 66 -1.56 6.92 6.60
CA VAL A 66 -2.29 7.84 7.50
C VAL A 66 -1.33 8.91 8.03
N GLY A 67 -0.18 8.51 8.57
CA GLY A 67 0.82 9.45 9.10
C GLY A 67 1.36 10.41 8.04
N ALA A 68 1.60 9.92 6.82
CA ALA A 68 2.02 10.74 5.68
C ALA A 68 0.94 11.77 5.32
N ALA A 69 -0.32 11.36 5.21
CA ALA A 69 -1.43 12.27 4.94
C ALA A 69 -1.63 13.30 6.06
N TYR A 70 -1.49 12.88 7.33
CA TYR A 70 -1.50 13.78 8.49
C TYR A 70 -0.40 14.84 8.42
N GLY A 71 0.83 14.44 8.04
CA GLY A 71 1.96 15.34 7.79
C GLY A 71 1.82 16.24 6.55
N GLY A 72 0.70 16.15 5.81
CA GLY A 72 0.47 16.91 4.59
C GLY A 72 1.06 16.30 3.32
N GLY A 73 1.38 15.01 3.35
CA GLY A 73 1.66 14.19 2.18
C GLY A 73 0.45 14.07 1.25
N GLY A 74 0.73 13.82 -0.02
CA GLY A 74 -0.29 13.67 -1.05
C GLY A 74 -0.84 12.25 -1.16
N LEU A 75 -1.99 12.14 -1.84
CA LEU A 75 -2.66 10.86 -2.13
C LEU A 75 -1.71 9.85 -2.79
N LEU A 76 -0.81 10.30 -3.68
CA LEU A 76 0.13 9.39 -4.37
C LEU A 76 1.11 8.72 -3.40
N VAL A 77 1.54 9.41 -2.35
CA VAL A 77 2.44 8.84 -1.34
C VAL A 77 1.69 7.83 -0.48
N SER A 78 0.48 8.18 -0.03
CA SER A 78 -0.40 7.25 0.68
C SER A 78 -0.73 6.01 -0.17
N ALA A 79 -0.99 6.20 -1.47
CA ALA A 79 -1.22 5.13 -2.41
C ALA A 79 -0.03 4.18 -2.51
N ALA A 80 1.18 4.73 -2.72
CA ALA A 80 2.40 3.93 -2.79
C ALA A 80 2.66 3.13 -1.51
N LEU A 81 2.43 3.73 -0.33
CA LEU A 81 2.65 3.09 0.97
C LEU A 81 1.69 1.92 1.26
N VAL A 82 0.47 1.95 0.71
CA VAL A 82 -0.49 0.84 0.81
C VAL A 82 -0.24 -0.21 -0.27
N VAL A 83 -0.03 0.23 -1.51
CA VAL A 83 0.15 -0.65 -2.67
C VAL A 83 1.45 -1.45 -2.56
N GLY A 84 2.53 -0.85 -2.07
CA GLY A 84 3.83 -1.49 -1.91
C GLY A 84 3.76 -2.85 -1.20
N PRO A 85 3.36 -2.90 0.08
CA PRO A 85 3.29 -4.16 0.83
C PRO A 85 2.22 -5.14 0.32
N VAL A 86 1.18 -4.67 -0.38
CA VAL A 86 0.17 -5.54 -1.00
C VAL A 86 0.72 -6.23 -2.25
N TYR A 87 1.38 -5.46 -3.12
CA TYR A 87 1.79 -5.96 -4.43
C TYR A 87 3.16 -6.64 -4.44
N GLY A 88 4.00 -6.46 -3.42
CA GLY A 88 5.23 -7.24 -3.25
C GLY A 88 4.99 -8.76 -3.31
N PRO A 89 4.15 -9.32 -2.41
CA PRO A 89 3.85 -10.75 -2.41
C PRO A 89 2.99 -11.17 -3.61
N VAL A 90 2.04 -10.33 -4.07
CA VAL A 90 1.24 -10.63 -5.27
C VAL A 90 2.13 -10.74 -6.52
N ALA A 91 3.14 -9.88 -6.66
CA ALA A 91 4.10 -9.95 -7.76
C ALA A 91 4.94 -11.24 -7.71
N PHE A 92 5.39 -11.63 -6.52
CA PHE A 92 6.09 -12.90 -6.34
C PHE A 92 5.21 -14.09 -6.74
N TYR A 93 3.97 -14.15 -6.25
CA TYR A 93 3.08 -15.28 -6.55
C TYR A 93 2.64 -15.34 -8.00
N THR A 94 2.41 -14.20 -8.65
CA THR A 94 2.11 -14.16 -10.09
C THR A 94 3.29 -14.66 -10.93
N TRP A 95 4.53 -14.33 -10.54
CA TRP A 95 5.73 -14.90 -11.15
C TRP A 95 5.89 -16.40 -10.88
N LEU A 96 5.64 -16.86 -9.65
CA LEU A 96 5.71 -18.27 -9.30
C LEU A 96 4.70 -19.09 -10.12
N ILE A 97 3.46 -18.59 -10.21
CA ILE A 97 2.37 -19.15 -11.01
C ILE A 97 2.72 -19.24 -12.50
N SER A 98 3.36 -18.21 -13.07
CA SER A 98 3.74 -18.25 -14.49
C SER A 98 4.84 -19.28 -14.77
N THR A 99 5.58 -19.69 -13.74
CA THR A 99 6.71 -20.63 -13.84
C THR A 99 6.31 -22.07 -13.44
N GLN A 100 5.25 -22.25 -12.66
CA GLN A 100 4.79 -23.55 -12.11
C GLN A 100 3.35 -23.87 -12.56
N ARG A 101 3.09 -25.08 -13.06
CA ARG A 101 1.80 -25.46 -13.70
C ARG A 101 0.60 -25.62 -12.77
N ALA A 102 0.76 -25.59 -11.44
CA ALA A 102 -0.32 -25.82 -10.50
C ALA A 102 -0.28 -24.78 -9.37
N ALA A 103 -1.29 -23.91 -9.32
CA ALA A 103 -1.54 -23.08 -8.16
C ALA A 103 -3.04 -23.11 -7.82
N PRO A 104 -3.40 -23.22 -6.53
CA PRO A 104 -4.79 -23.22 -6.11
C PRO A 104 -5.49 -21.91 -6.47
N VAL A 105 -6.83 -21.96 -6.58
CA VAL A 105 -7.66 -20.76 -6.69
C VAL A 105 -7.46 -19.91 -5.43
N ALA A 106 -7.35 -18.60 -5.60
CA ALA A 106 -7.11 -17.69 -4.48
C ALA A 106 -8.28 -17.75 -3.48
N PHE A 107 -7.98 -17.99 -2.21
CA PHE A 107 -8.95 -17.76 -1.13
C PHE A 107 -9.15 -16.25 -0.93
N VAL A 108 -10.30 -15.88 -0.34
CA VAL A 108 -10.64 -14.47 -0.08
C VAL A 108 -9.54 -13.81 0.75
N LEU A 109 -9.01 -12.69 0.23
CA LEU A 109 -7.91 -11.92 0.82
C LEU A 109 -6.56 -12.64 0.95
N SER A 110 -6.41 -13.80 0.31
CA SER A 110 -5.10 -14.43 0.22
C SER A 110 -4.19 -13.67 -0.75
N PHE A 111 -2.89 -13.72 -0.50
CA PHE A 111 -1.87 -13.17 -1.40
C PHE A 111 -1.50 -14.14 -2.53
N TYR A 112 -1.92 -15.40 -2.45
CA TYR A 112 -1.61 -16.44 -3.43
C TYR A 112 -2.84 -16.90 -4.23
N GLY A 113 -2.57 -17.51 -5.38
CA GLY A 113 -3.58 -18.04 -6.30
C GLY A 113 -3.92 -17.10 -7.46
N HIS A 114 -4.48 -17.64 -8.54
CA HIS A 114 -4.68 -16.90 -9.80
C HIS A 114 -5.56 -15.65 -9.67
N GLY A 115 -6.49 -15.64 -8.71
CA GLY A 115 -7.41 -14.52 -8.47
C GLY A 115 -6.87 -13.43 -7.53
N ALA A 116 -5.72 -13.63 -6.88
CA ALA A 116 -5.23 -12.71 -5.84
C ALA A 116 -5.06 -11.26 -6.31
N PRO A 117 -4.49 -10.95 -7.51
CA PRO A 117 -4.42 -9.57 -7.99
C PRO A 117 -5.79 -8.91 -8.15
N ALA A 118 -6.77 -9.64 -8.69
CA ALA A 118 -8.12 -9.13 -8.91
C ALA A 118 -8.87 -8.88 -7.60
N LEU A 119 -8.63 -9.71 -6.57
CA LEU A 119 -9.21 -9.54 -5.24
C LEU A 119 -8.56 -8.38 -4.47
N TRP A 120 -7.24 -8.22 -4.56
CA TRP A 120 -6.52 -7.18 -3.81
C TRP A 120 -6.63 -5.79 -4.42
N ALA A 121 -6.85 -5.66 -5.72
CA ALA A 121 -7.03 -4.35 -6.37
C ALA A 121 -8.12 -3.47 -5.71
N PRO A 122 -9.38 -3.93 -5.54
CA PRO A 122 -10.40 -3.12 -4.87
C PRO A 122 -10.08 -2.86 -3.40
N VAL A 123 -9.50 -3.85 -2.69
CA VAL A 123 -9.12 -3.71 -1.27
C VAL A 123 -8.06 -2.62 -1.11
N ALA A 124 -7.02 -2.65 -1.94
CA ALA A 124 -5.96 -1.64 -1.91
C ALA A 124 -6.53 -0.24 -2.19
N VAL A 125 -7.43 -0.09 -3.16
CA VAL A 125 -8.09 1.20 -3.46
C VAL A 125 -8.85 1.72 -2.24
N VAL A 126 -9.64 0.86 -1.58
CA VAL A 126 -10.37 1.23 -0.36
C VAL A 126 -9.42 1.63 0.77
N LEU A 127 -8.36 0.84 1.00
CA LEU A 127 -7.36 1.13 2.03
C LEU A 127 -6.64 2.46 1.78
N VAL A 128 -6.31 2.77 0.52
CA VAL A 128 -5.73 4.07 0.12
C VAL A 128 -6.68 5.21 0.42
N ALA A 129 -7.95 5.10 -0.01
CA ALA A 129 -8.94 6.14 0.21
C ALA A 129 -9.16 6.40 1.71
N VAL A 130 -9.34 5.33 2.50
CA VAL A 130 -9.62 5.42 3.94
C VAL A 130 -8.40 5.97 4.69
N SER A 131 -7.20 5.45 4.44
CA SER A 131 -5.98 5.93 5.12
C SER A 131 -5.70 7.41 4.84
N TYR A 132 -5.83 7.83 3.58
CA TYR A 132 -5.66 9.23 3.20
C TYR A 132 -6.72 10.13 3.86
N ALA A 133 -8.00 9.74 3.79
CA ALA A 133 -9.08 10.48 4.40
C ALA A 133 -8.91 10.64 5.93
N LEU A 134 -8.52 9.56 6.62
CA LEU A 134 -8.24 9.57 8.05
C LEU A 134 -7.10 10.51 8.40
N GLY A 135 -5.98 10.46 7.68
CA GLY A 135 -4.84 11.35 7.91
C GLY A 135 -5.19 12.83 7.68
N VAL A 136 -5.94 13.14 6.62
CA VAL A 136 -6.39 14.51 6.35
C VAL A 136 -7.39 14.99 7.41
N LEU A 137 -8.35 14.15 7.80
CA LEU A 137 -9.37 14.50 8.78
C LEU A 137 -8.76 14.76 10.17
N THR A 138 -7.88 13.86 10.64
CA THR A 138 -7.19 14.00 11.92
C THR A 138 -6.36 15.28 11.97
N ARG A 139 -5.64 15.63 10.90
CA ARG A 139 -4.92 16.91 10.78
C ARG A 139 -5.85 18.11 10.90
N ARG A 140 -7.00 18.08 10.19
CA ARG A 140 -7.97 19.17 10.23
C ARG A 140 -8.56 19.36 11.63
N ILE A 141 -8.83 18.28 12.35
CA ILE A 141 -9.33 18.33 13.72
C ILE A 141 -8.25 18.88 14.66
N GLY A 142 -7.01 18.41 14.53
CA GLY A 142 -5.88 18.88 15.33
C GLY A 142 -5.61 20.38 15.16
N ASN A 143 -5.65 20.88 13.92
CA ASN A 143 -5.42 22.30 13.62
C ASN A 143 -6.58 23.25 14.01
N ARG A 144 -7.74 22.71 14.39
CA ARG A 144 -8.90 23.51 14.83
C ARG A 144 -8.94 23.71 16.35
N ARG A 145 -8.11 22.98 17.09
CA ARG A 145 -7.90 23.15 18.53
C ARG A 145 -6.70 24.06 18.76
#